data_AF-A0A973PVD5-F1
#
_entry.id   AF-A0A973PVD5-F1
#
_cell.length_a   1.000
_cell.length_b   1.000
_cell.length_c   1.000
_cell.angle_alpha   90.00
_cell.angle_beta   90.00
_cell.angle_gamma   90.00
#
_symmetry.space_group_name_H-M   'P 1'
#
loop_
_entity.id
_entity.type
_entity.pdbx_description
1 polymer ?
#
loop_
_entity_poly.entity_id
_entity_poly.type
_entity_poly.pdbx_seq_one_letter_code
_entity_poly.pdbx_strand_id
1 'polypeptide(L)'
;MTTLTLSSITIPVSPLGQDNPLPPLRTLADPRGGLELAAADAEMAAQLAYGHVESLLPYTFQDGYGRERQERELRTAVLDNGILRAEFLLEYGGRLRSLVHAETGRELLHKPPFLQLANLGLRNAWFAGGVEWNLGTFGHTALACAPIHAARVSGPDGEPVLRMYEWERMRRLVYQLDVRLPPGSPVLLVHARVVNPFTRDAPLYWWSNAAVPQEEGTRVLAPAEEAYHFSYDGRLRRIPVPDWRETDQSYPGRGGPAADFFYDLPRAARPWIAALDANGAGLAQTSTDPLRGRKHFRWGTTDAGRNWQDWLSGPGNPYTEIQSGLARTQLEHVRLAARSSFSWTEAYGLLQADPELVHGPWQEATEHVARRIEHLIPEAELRAAHERAALVSRAAPEERLHTGSGWGALERRALAKRRSRALNLVATPFG
;
A
#
# COMPACT_ATOMS: atom_id res chain seq x y z
N MET A 1 -6.32 -20.88 16.46
CA MET A 1 -5.30 -20.15 17.26
C MET A 1 -4.45 -19.36 16.29
N THR A 2 -4.08 -18.12 16.62
CA THR A 2 -3.21 -17.30 15.76
C THR A 2 -1.77 -17.39 16.23
N THR A 3 -0.84 -17.52 15.31
CA THR A 3 0.61 -17.51 15.57
C THR A 3 1.27 -16.33 14.86
N LEU A 4 2.35 -15.84 15.47
CA LEU A 4 3.30 -14.88 14.87
C LEU A 4 4.70 -15.47 15.05
N THR A 5 5.39 -15.73 13.96
CA THR A 5 6.75 -16.32 13.98
C THR A 5 7.70 -15.54 13.10
N LEU A 6 8.98 -15.55 13.47
CA LEU A 6 10.06 -15.15 12.57
C LEU A 6 10.48 -16.38 11.76
N SER A 7 10.70 -16.18 10.47
CA SER A 7 11.18 -17.20 9.54
C SER A 7 12.17 -16.58 8.56
N SER A 8 12.69 -17.39 7.65
CA SER A 8 13.39 -16.93 6.46
C SER A 8 12.81 -17.57 5.21
N ILE A 9 13.05 -16.94 4.06
CA ILE A 9 12.84 -17.51 2.73
C ILE A 9 14.11 -17.33 1.92
N THR A 10 14.44 -18.28 1.06
CA THR A 10 15.54 -18.15 0.10
C THR A 10 14.95 -18.00 -1.29
N ILE A 11 15.21 -16.84 -1.92
CA ILE A 11 14.73 -16.52 -3.25
C ILE A 11 15.81 -15.77 -4.04
N PRO A 12 15.77 -15.78 -5.39
CA PRO A 12 16.62 -14.91 -6.20
C PRO A 12 16.27 -13.44 -5.97
N VAL A 13 17.28 -12.61 -5.73
CA VAL A 13 17.14 -11.15 -5.54
C VAL A 13 18.24 -10.44 -6.33
N SER A 14 17.89 -9.39 -7.04
CA SER A 14 18.87 -8.42 -7.54
C SER A 14 19.52 -7.71 -6.35
N PRO A 15 20.86 -7.77 -6.18
CA PRO A 15 21.50 -7.15 -5.03
C PRO A 15 21.33 -5.63 -5.10
N LEU A 16 20.84 -5.02 -4.01
CA LEU A 16 20.57 -3.58 -3.92
C LEU A 16 21.82 -2.70 -4.10
N GLY A 17 23.00 -3.25 -3.81
CA GLY A 17 24.27 -2.52 -3.86
C GLY A 17 24.41 -1.49 -2.73
N GLN A 18 25.41 -0.62 -2.86
CA GLN A 18 25.57 0.52 -1.95
C GLN A 18 24.69 1.68 -2.41
N ASP A 19 24.13 2.41 -1.44
CA ASP A 19 23.47 3.68 -1.71
C ASP A 19 24.44 4.67 -2.36
N ASN A 20 23.93 5.52 -3.26
CA ASN A 20 24.70 6.59 -3.87
C ASN A 20 25.20 7.57 -2.79
N PRO A 21 26.52 7.82 -2.68
CA PRO A 21 27.05 8.72 -1.67
C PRO A 21 26.76 10.21 -1.98
N LEU A 22 26.36 10.52 -3.21
CA LEU A 22 26.08 11.89 -3.63
C LEU A 22 24.64 12.29 -3.25
N PRO A 23 24.43 13.51 -2.74
CA PRO A 23 23.09 13.99 -2.43
C PRO A 23 22.24 14.10 -3.71
N PRO A 24 20.95 13.70 -3.66
CA PRO A 24 20.03 13.84 -4.79
C PRO A 24 19.61 15.31 -4.95
N LEU A 25 20.49 16.12 -5.51
CA LEU A 25 20.27 17.55 -5.76
C LEU A 25 19.35 17.83 -6.97
N ARG A 26 18.97 16.78 -7.71
CA ARG A 26 18.03 16.90 -8.82
C ARG A 26 16.62 17.19 -8.29
N THR A 27 15.97 18.20 -8.85
CA THR A 27 14.56 18.48 -8.58
C THR A 27 13.70 17.30 -8.99
N LEU A 28 12.82 16.84 -8.08
CA LEU A 28 11.80 15.86 -8.41
C LEU A 28 10.85 16.45 -9.46
N ALA A 29 10.56 15.66 -10.50
CA ALA A 29 9.56 16.08 -11.49
C ALA A 29 8.21 16.24 -10.79
N ASP A 30 7.53 17.36 -11.02
CA ASP A 30 6.17 17.56 -10.54
C ASP A 30 5.19 16.88 -11.51
N PRO A 31 4.55 15.75 -11.14
CA PRO A 31 3.60 15.05 -12.01
C PRO A 31 2.35 15.90 -12.32
N ARG A 32 2.17 17.04 -11.64
CA ARG A 32 1.01 17.92 -11.79
C ARG A 32 1.18 18.99 -12.86
N GLY A 33 2.32 19.06 -13.55
CA GLY A 33 2.69 20.12 -14.50
C GLY A 33 1.78 20.32 -15.73
N GLY A 34 0.67 19.58 -15.85
CA GLY A 34 -0.30 19.68 -16.94
C GLY A 34 -1.73 19.33 -16.54
N LEU A 35 -2.11 19.44 -15.26
CA LEU A 35 -3.47 19.08 -14.81
C LEU A 35 -4.54 20.02 -15.37
N GLU A 36 -5.42 19.49 -16.21
CA GLU A 36 -6.68 20.15 -16.56
C GLU A 36 -7.69 19.93 -15.41
N LEU A 37 -7.73 20.87 -14.46
CA LEU A 37 -8.49 20.76 -13.20
C LEU A 37 -9.97 21.17 -13.31
N ALA A 38 -10.57 21.11 -14.50
CA ALA A 38 -11.97 21.52 -14.67
C ALA A 38 -12.96 20.72 -13.79
N ALA A 39 -12.58 19.51 -13.37
CA ALA A 39 -13.38 18.63 -12.52
C ALA A 39 -13.00 18.66 -11.03
N ALA A 40 -11.99 19.43 -10.62
CA ALA A 40 -11.54 19.47 -9.22
C ALA A 40 -12.38 20.44 -8.40
N ASP A 41 -12.97 19.97 -7.29
CA ASP A 41 -13.61 20.85 -6.31
C ASP A 41 -12.57 21.62 -5.48
N ALA A 42 -13.05 22.55 -4.64
CA ALA A 42 -12.19 23.39 -3.81
C ALA A 42 -11.32 22.58 -2.82
N GLU A 43 -11.83 21.46 -2.28
CA GLU A 43 -11.04 20.58 -1.40
C GLU A 43 -9.89 19.95 -2.18
N MET A 44 -10.17 19.44 -3.39
CA MET A 44 -9.20 18.80 -4.26
C MET A 44 -8.12 19.77 -4.68
N ALA A 45 -8.51 20.96 -5.14
CA ALA A 45 -7.58 22.00 -5.53
C ALA A 45 -6.65 22.39 -4.37
N ALA A 46 -7.17 22.52 -3.15
CA ALA A 46 -6.35 22.82 -1.97
C ALA A 46 -5.38 21.67 -1.62
N GLN A 47 -5.82 20.42 -1.72
CA GLN A 47 -4.98 19.24 -1.46
C GLN A 47 -3.92 19.02 -2.55
N LEU A 48 -4.22 19.33 -3.80
CA LEU A 48 -3.28 19.30 -4.92
C LEU A 48 -2.21 20.39 -4.80
N ALA A 49 -2.58 21.59 -4.32
CA ALA A 49 -1.64 22.69 -4.13
C ALA A 49 -0.76 22.55 -2.87
N TYR A 50 -1.06 21.60 -1.98
CA TYR A 50 -0.39 21.41 -0.72
C TYR A 50 0.62 20.25 -0.77
N GLY A 51 1.74 20.41 -0.06
CA GLY A 51 2.66 19.31 0.20
C GLY A 51 3.65 18.99 -0.90
N HIS A 52 3.91 19.86 -1.89
CA HIS A 52 4.96 19.59 -2.87
C HIS A 52 6.33 19.35 -2.21
N VAL A 53 7.10 18.40 -2.76
CA VAL A 53 8.48 18.12 -2.36
C VAL A 53 9.35 18.21 -3.61
N GLU A 54 10.33 19.07 -3.57
CA GLU A 54 11.25 19.30 -4.70
C GLU A 54 12.48 18.39 -4.64
N SER A 55 12.75 17.73 -3.51
CA SER A 55 13.94 16.91 -3.30
C SER A 55 13.69 15.71 -2.41
N LEU A 56 14.38 14.61 -2.69
CA LEU A 56 14.39 13.40 -1.85
C LEU A 56 15.21 13.54 -0.57
N LEU A 57 15.89 14.67 -0.35
CA LEU A 57 16.66 14.86 0.87
C LEU A 57 15.78 14.67 2.12
N PRO A 58 16.27 13.95 3.15
CA PRO A 58 17.65 13.50 3.35
C PRO A 58 17.93 12.05 2.90
N TYR A 59 17.12 11.47 2.01
CA TYR A 59 17.43 10.18 1.40
C TYR A 59 18.53 10.29 0.34
N THR A 60 19.25 9.19 0.14
CA THR A 60 20.18 8.95 -0.98
C THR A 60 19.49 8.10 -2.04
N PHE A 61 19.99 8.13 -3.28
CA PHE A 61 19.54 7.18 -4.29
C PHE A 61 20.02 5.77 -3.97
N GLN A 62 19.19 4.79 -4.31
CA GLN A 62 19.46 3.36 -4.34
C GLN A 62 19.55 2.96 -5.82
N ASP A 63 20.62 3.37 -6.50
CA ASP A 63 20.87 3.17 -7.93
C ASP A 63 22.10 2.28 -8.23
N GLY A 64 22.75 1.77 -7.18
CA GLY A 64 23.89 0.85 -7.25
C GLY A 64 23.51 -0.62 -7.42
N TYR A 65 22.24 -0.93 -7.68
CA TYR A 65 21.76 -2.30 -7.73
C TYR A 65 22.24 -3.06 -8.97
N GLY A 66 22.57 -4.33 -8.78
CA GLY A 66 22.93 -5.25 -9.85
C GLY A 66 21.71 -5.71 -10.66
N ARG A 67 21.94 -6.21 -11.88
CA ARG A 67 20.88 -6.80 -12.72
C ARG A 67 20.78 -8.31 -12.57
N GLU A 68 21.91 -8.96 -12.26
CA GLU A 68 21.99 -10.40 -12.04
C GLU A 68 21.45 -10.75 -10.66
N ARG A 69 20.46 -11.65 -10.64
CA ARG A 69 19.84 -12.13 -9.41
C ARG A 69 20.75 -13.15 -8.74
N GLN A 70 20.78 -13.12 -7.41
CA GLN A 70 21.51 -14.07 -6.58
C GLN A 70 20.56 -14.64 -5.53
N GLU A 71 20.70 -15.93 -5.24
CA GLU A 71 19.95 -16.53 -4.13
C GLU A 71 20.29 -15.81 -2.82
N ARG A 72 19.25 -15.36 -2.13
CA ARG A 72 19.39 -14.63 -0.88
C ARG A 72 18.36 -15.15 0.12
N GLU A 73 18.86 -15.45 1.31
CA GLU A 73 18.01 -15.61 2.47
C GLU A 73 17.51 -14.23 2.93
N LEU A 74 16.18 -14.09 3.04
CA LEU A 74 15.48 -12.90 3.50
C LEU A 74 14.71 -13.20 4.78
N ARG A 75 14.79 -12.31 5.76
CA ARG A 75 14.03 -12.45 7.01
C ARG A 75 12.56 -12.09 6.81
N THR A 76 11.70 -12.94 7.37
CA THR A 76 10.26 -12.76 7.30
C THR A 76 9.60 -12.81 8.67
N ALA A 77 8.50 -12.06 8.81
CA ALA A 77 7.52 -12.30 9.86
C ALA A 77 6.29 -12.96 9.24
N VAL A 78 5.75 -13.97 9.90
CA VAL A 78 4.61 -14.75 9.42
C VAL A 78 3.49 -14.70 10.46
N LEU A 79 2.31 -14.26 10.04
CA LEU A 79 1.07 -14.43 10.80
C LEU A 79 0.24 -15.54 10.17
N ASP A 80 -0.31 -16.42 11.00
CA ASP A 80 -1.14 -17.54 10.55
C ASP A 80 -2.26 -17.81 11.58
N ASN A 81 -3.52 -17.83 11.13
CA ASN A 81 -4.67 -18.18 11.97
C ASN A 81 -5.40 -19.48 11.55
N GLY A 82 -4.82 -20.23 10.61
CA GLY A 82 -5.41 -21.43 10.00
C GLY A 82 -6.37 -21.16 8.84
N ILE A 83 -6.77 -19.91 8.59
CA ILE A 83 -7.61 -19.49 7.45
C ILE A 83 -6.77 -18.68 6.46
N LEU A 84 -6.02 -17.71 6.97
CA LEU A 84 -5.07 -16.92 6.20
C LEU A 84 -3.66 -17.08 6.76
N ARG A 85 -2.68 -17.09 5.86
CA ARG A 85 -1.25 -16.98 6.18
C ARG A 85 -0.65 -15.77 5.46
N ALA A 86 -0.13 -14.81 6.23
CA ALA A 86 0.47 -13.57 5.75
C ALA A 86 1.99 -13.55 6.03
N GLU A 87 2.81 -13.24 5.01
CA GLU A 87 4.28 -13.21 5.09
C GLU A 87 4.85 -11.84 4.72
N PHE A 88 5.66 -11.26 5.61
CA PHE A 88 6.18 -9.90 5.49
C PHE A 88 7.70 -9.88 5.32
N LEU A 89 8.22 -9.11 4.35
CA LEU A 89 9.66 -8.90 4.14
C LEU A 89 10.18 -7.74 5.00
N LEU A 90 10.80 -8.05 6.14
CA LEU A 90 11.21 -7.03 7.12
C LEU A 90 12.39 -6.16 6.64
N GLU A 91 13.15 -6.65 5.67
CA GLU A 91 14.29 -5.96 5.04
C GLU A 91 13.87 -5.07 3.85
N TYR A 92 12.62 -5.19 3.37
CA TYR A 92 12.10 -4.51 2.18
C TYR A 92 10.80 -3.78 2.48
N GLY A 93 10.89 -2.75 3.34
CA GLY A 93 9.78 -1.86 3.67
C GLY A 93 8.67 -2.52 4.50
N GLY A 94 8.86 -3.76 4.96
CA GLY A 94 7.80 -4.54 5.58
C GLY A 94 6.79 -5.07 4.58
N ARG A 95 7.14 -5.18 3.28
CA ARG A 95 6.25 -5.61 2.19
C ARG A 95 5.50 -6.88 2.58
N LEU A 96 4.16 -6.87 2.54
CA LEU A 96 3.37 -8.10 2.61
C LEU A 96 3.55 -8.85 1.30
N ARG A 97 4.44 -9.82 1.27
CA ARG A 97 4.81 -10.56 0.07
C ARG A 97 3.75 -11.56 -0.36
N SER A 98 3.07 -12.18 0.61
CA SER A 98 2.18 -13.31 0.38
C SER A 98 1.01 -13.25 1.34
N LEU A 99 -0.19 -13.49 0.84
CA LEU A 99 -1.41 -13.67 1.61
C LEU A 99 -2.16 -14.88 1.03
N VAL A 100 -2.01 -16.03 1.67
CA VAL A 100 -2.57 -17.31 1.21
C VAL A 100 -3.83 -17.63 1.98
N HIS A 101 -4.89 -18.00 1.27
CA HIS A 101 -6.06 -18.64 1.86
C HIS A 101 -5.83 -20.14 2.02
N ALA A 102 -5.81 -20.63 3.25
CA ALA A 102 -5.32 -21.96 3.61
C ALA A 102 -6.18 -23.08 3.00
N GLU A 103 -7.50 -22.96 3.07
CA GLU A 103 -8.43 -24.01 2.60
C GLU A 103 -8.33 -24.23 1.08
N THR A 104 -8.19 -23.14 0.31
CA THR A 104 -8.11 -23.22 -1.16
C THR A 104 -6.68 -23.28 -1.68
N GLY A 105 -5.68 -23.04 -0.83
CA GLY A 105 -4.28 -22.87 -1.23
C GLY A 105 -4.01 -21.64 -2.11
N ARG A 106 -5.00 -20.75 -2.28
CA ARG A 106 -4.92 -19.63 -3.22
C ARG A 106 -4.03 -18.50 -2.66
N GLU A 107 -3.03 -18.11 -3.44
CA GLU A 107 -2.34 -16.84 -3.25
C GLU A 107 -3.22 -15.69 -3.73
N LEU A 108 -3.46 -14.69 -2.88
CA LEU A 108 -4.30 -13.53 -3.20
C LEU A 108 -3.52 -12.38 -3.84
N LEU A 109 -2.20 -12.36 -3.68
CA LEU A 109 -1.33 -11.29 -4.16
C LEU A 109 -0.51 -11.74 -5.36
N HIS A 110 -0.12 -10.79 -6.20
CA HIS A 110 0.94 -11.05 -7.15
C HIS A 110 2.25 -11.31 -6.40
N LYS A 111 2.80 -12.51 -6.54
CA LYS A 111 4.01 -12.95 -5.83
C LYS A 111 5.05 -13.43 -6.84
N PRO A 112 5.86 -12.51 -7.40
CA PRO A 112 6.98 -12.88 -8.25
C PRO A 112 7.88 -13.94 -7.61
N PRO A 113 8.44 -14.88 -8.40
CA PRO A 113 9.33 -15.91 -7.89
C PRO A 113 10.70 -15.37 -7.46
N PHE A 114 10.99 -14.09 -7.71
CA PHE A 114 12.24 -13.39 -7.39
C PHE A 114 11.96 -11.92 -7.10
N LEU A 115 12.92 -11.20 -6.54
CA LEU A 115 12.87 -9.73 -6.42
C LEU A 115 13.81 -9.10 -7.44
N GLN A 116 13.26 -8.56 -8.53
CA GLN A 116 14.04 -7.80 -9.51
C GLN A 116 13.89 -6.31 -9.25
N LEU A 117 15.04 -5.64 -9.06
CA LEU A 117 15.06 -4.18 -8.84
C LEU A 117 15.02 -3.41 -10.17
N ALA A 118 14.30 -2.31 -10.16
CA ALA A 118 14.23 -1.37 -11.28
C ALA A 118 13.99 0.07 -10.81
N ASN A 119 14.16 1.03 -11.73
CA ASN A 119 14.01 2.46 -11.48
C ASN A 119 12.53 2.89 -11.51
N LEU A 120 11.80 2.54 -10.45
CA LEU A 120 10.39 2.91 -10.24
C LEU A 120 10.14 3.54 -8.87
N GLY A 121 11.02 3.31 -7.89
CA GLY A 121 10.87 3.84 -6.54
C GLY A 121 11.30 5.31 -6.44
N LEU A 122 10.86 5.99 -5.37
CA LEU A 122 11.32 7.35 -5.08
C LEU A 122 12.85 7.42 -4.97
N ARG A 123 13.48 6.39 -4.38
CA ARG A 123 14.94 6.28 -4.29
C ARG A 123 15.54 5.50 -5.47
N ASN A 124 14.88 5.41 -6.62
CA ASN A 124 15.23 4.57 -7.76
C ASN A 124 14.85 3.09 -7.55
N ALA A 125 15.59 2.31 -6.74
CA ALA A 125 15.30 0.88 -6.55
C ALA A 125 13.87 0.60 -6.03
N TRP A 126 13.16 -0.26 -6.76
CA TRP A 126 11.86 -0.81 -6.40
C TRP A 126 11.64 -2.19 -7.06
N PHE A 127 10.73 -3.00 -6.50
CA PHE A 127 10.36 -4.33 -7.01
C PHE A 127 8.84 -4.57 -6.94
N ALA A 128 8.36 -5.45 -7.81
CA ALA A 128 6.94 -5.79 -7.94
C ALA A 128 6.45 -6.82 -6.90
N GLY A 129 5.13 -6.85 -6.71
CA GLY A 129 4.44 -7.86 -5.92
C GLY A 129 4.11 -7.46 -4.49
N GLY A 130 3.13 -8.14 -3.91
CA GLY A 130 2.70 -7.94 -2.53
C GLY A 130 1.93 -6.63 -2.27
N VAL A 131 1.87 -6.23 -0.99
CA VAL A 131 1.29 -4.95 -0.55
C VAL A 131 2.36 -4.02 0.02
N GLU A 132 2.46 -2.83 -0.56
CA GLU A 132 3.36 -1.74 -0.17
C GLU A 132 2.59 -0.57 0.47
N TRP A 133 3.08 -0.04 1.58
CA TRP A 133 2.50 1.13 2.24
C TRP A 133 3.30 2.39 1.94
N ASN A 134 2.70 3.30 1.19
CA ASN A 134 3.38 4.45 0.63
C ASN A 134 3.10 5.71 1.46
N LEU A 135 4.08 6.16 2.24
CA LEU A 135 4.08 7.43 2.96
C LEU A 135 5.10 8.41 2.35
N GLY A 136 4.80 9.70 2.43
CA GLY A 136 5.76 10.78 2.18
C GLY A 136 5.26 11.72 1.09
N THR A 137 5.46 11.35 -0.16
CA THR A 137 5.07 12.12 -1.34
C THR A 137 4.58 11.19 -2.45
N PHE A 138 4.11 11.75 -3.55
CA PHE A 138 3.64 11.03 -4.74
C PHE A 138 4.56 9.87 -5.14
N GLY A 139 3.96 8.70 -5.41
CA GLY A 139 4.65 7.48 -5.84
C GLY A 139 4.90 6.48 -4.72
N HIS A 140 5.87 5.59 -4.95
CA HIS A 140 6.26 4.53 -4.03
C HIS A 140 7.09 5.07 -2.86
N THR A 141 6.98 4.47 -1.68
CA THR A 141 7.72 4.91 -0.48
C THR A 141 9.24 4.96 -0.68
N ALA A 142 9.89 5.94 -0.06
CA ALA A 142 11.35 6.00 0.06
C ALA A 142 11.94 4.84 0.91
N LEU A 143 11.08 3.99 1.48
CA LEU A 143 11.46 2.84 2.30
C LEU A 143 11.21 1.50 1.61
N ALA A 144 10.84 1.48 0.32
CA ALA A 144 10.48 0.27 -0.42
C ALA A 144 11.53 -0.83 -0.32
N CYS A 145 12.81 -0.46 -0.44
CA CYS A 145 13.97 -1.34 -0.31
C CYS A 145 14.81 -1.01 0.92
N ALA A 146 14.17 -0.68 2.05
CA ALA A 146 14.83 -0.37 3.31
C ALA A 146 14.33 -1.28 4.45
N PRO A 147 15.19 -1.65 5.41
CA PRO A 147 14.74 -2.40 6.58
C PRO A 147 13.87 -1.51 7.47
N ILE A 148 12.85 -2.11 8.09
CA ILE A 148 11.94 -1.44 9.01
C ILE A 148 12.01 -2.08 10.40
N HIS A 149 11.64 -1.35 11.46
CA HIS A 149 11.53 -1.98 12.78
C HIS A 149 10.32 -2.90 12.82
N ALA A 150 10.45 -4.05 13.48
CA ALA A 150 9.33 -4.93 13.76
C ALA A 150 9.34 -5.38 15.22
N ALA A 151 8.16 -5.54 15.80
CA ALA A 151 7.99 -5.92 17.19
C ALA A 151 6.68 -6.69 17.40
N ARG A 152 6.63 -7.47 18.47
CA ARG A 152 5.41 -8.10 18.96
C ARG A 152 4.70 -7.18 19.94
N VAL A 153 3.37 -7.16 19.86
CA VAL A 153 2.47 -6.56 20.85
C VAL A 153 1.33 -7.55 21.08
N SER A 154 0.79 -7.63 22.30
CA SER A 154 -0.45 -8.37 22.54
C SER A 154 -1.66 -7.58 22.03
N GLY A 155 -2.53 -8.29 21.32
CA GLY A 155 -3.82 -7.79 20.89
C GLY A 155 -4.82 -7.72 22.04
N PRO A 156 -6.01 -7.14 21.80
CA PRO A 156 -7.05 -6.99 22.81
C PRO A 156 -7.48 -8.33 23.43
N ASP A 157 -7.41 -9.41 22.66
CA ASP A 157 -7.85 -10.75 23.05
C ASP A 157 -6.65 -11.67 23.36
N GLY A 158 -5.45 -11.08 23.52
CA GLY A 158 -4.19 -11.79 23.76
C GLY A 158 -3.55 -12.42 22.52
N GLU A 159 -4.15 -12.23 21.34
CA GLU A 159 -3.58 -12.71 20.08
C GLU A 159 -2.36 -11.87 19.68
N PRO A 160 -1.36 -12.45 18.99
CA PRO A 160 -0.17 -11.69 18.65
C PRO A 160 -0.41 -10.67 17.53
N VAL A 161 0.13 -9.46 17.71
CA VAL A 161 0.15 -8.38 16.72
C VAL A 161 1.58 -8.18 16.23
N LEU A 162 1.75 -8.18 14.90
CA LEU A 162 3.00 -7.73 14.28
C LEU A 162 2.95 -6.21 14.13
N ARG A 163 3.71 -5.50 14.95
CA ARG A 163 3.91 -4.06 14.80
C ARG A 163 5.13 -3.80 13.93
N MET A 164 4.96 -3.04 12.87
CA MET A 164 6.01 -2.53 12.00
C MET A 164 6.04 -1.01 12.05
N TYR A 165 7.21 -0.38 12.12
CA TYR A 165 7.30 1.08 12.20
C TYR A 165 8.63 1.63 11.69
N GLU A 166 8.59 2.87 11.21
CA GLU A 166 9.79 3.63 10.83
C GLU A 166 9.50 5.14 10.82
N TRP A 167 10.57 5.94 10.87
CA TRP A 167 10.55 7.40 10.72
C TRP A 167 10.80 7.79 9.26
N GLU A 168 9.75 8.29 8.60
CA GLU A 168 9.82 8.86 7.25
C GLU A 168 10.41 10.27 7.34
N ARG A 169 11.55 10.47 6.68
CA ARG A 169 12.44 11.62 6.93
C ARG A 169 12.10 12.85 6.10
N MET A 170 11.47 12.70 4.93
CA MET A 170 11.10 13.85 4.10
C MET A 170 10.02 14.68 4.81
N ARG A 171 9.02 14.01 5.39
CA ARG A 171 7.92 14.65 6.13
C ARG A 171 8.15 14.70 7.63
N ARG A 172 9.17 13.99 8.12
CA ARG A 172 9.47 13.81 9.55
C ARG A 172 8.26 13.23 10.28
N LEU A 173 7.62 12.23 9.67
CA LEU A 173 6.47 11.53 10.22
C LEU A 173 6.88 10.15 10.71
N VAL A 174 6.26 9.68 11.79
CA VAL A 174 6.41 8.29 12.22
C VAL A 174 5.20 7.53 11.72
N TYR A 175 5.42 6.45 10.98
CA TYR A 175 4.32 5.54 10.65
C TYR A 175 4.49 4.21 11.38
N GLN A 176 3.35 3.60 11.63
CA GLN A 176 3.19 2.36 12.35
C GLN A 176 2.11 1.55 11.65
N LEU A 177 2.36 0.26 11.47
CA LEU A 177 1.42 -0.74 10.98
C LEU A 177 1.28 -1.81 12.05
N ASP A 178 0.09 -1.95 12.62
CA ASP A 178 -0.25 -3.04 13.53
C ASP A 178 -1.06 -4.07 12.75
N VAL A 179 -0.42 -5.18 12.43
CA VAL A 179 -1.00 -6.25 11.60
C VAL A 179 -1.53 -7.37 12.49
N ARG A 180 -2.78 -7.75 12.26
CA ARG A 180 -3.52 -8.73 13.06
C ARG A 180 -4.22 -9.75 12.17
N LEU A 181 -4.16 -11.02 12.58
CA LEU A 181 -5.03 -12.09 12.09
C LEU A 181 -5.79 -12.72 13.26
N PRO A 182 -6.90 -12.13 13.72
CA PRO A 182 -7.66 -12.70 14.84
C PRO A 182 -8.06 -14.16 14.56
N PRO A 183 -8.17 -15.02 15.59
CA PRO A 183 -8.66 -16.39 15.42
C PRO A 183 -10.04 -16.39 14.74
N GLY A 184 -10.22 -17.21 13.70
CA GLY A 184 -11.48 -17.31 12.97
C GLY A 184 -11.76 -16.17 11.97
N SER A 185 -10.91 -15.13 11.92
CA SER A 185 -11.06 -14.03 10.96
C SER A 185 -10.74 -14.49 9.53
N PRO A 186 -11.61 -14.24 8.54
CA PRO A 186 -11.32 -14.49 7.12
C PRO A 186 -10.54 -13.34 6.47
N VAL A 187 -10.18 -12.31 7.23
CA VAL A 187 -9.44 -11.13 6.75
C VAL A 187 -8.19 -10.85 7.58
N LEU A 188 -7.15 -10.38 6.90
CA LEU A 188 -5.99 -9.71 7.48
C LEU A 188 -6.36 -8.27 7.80
N LEU A 189 -6.20 -7.87 9.06
CA LEU A 189 -6.43 -6.51 9.52
C LEU A 189 -5.10 -5.77 9.64
N VAL A 190 -5.01 -4.60 9.00
CA VAL A 190 -3.85 -3.72 9.08
C VAL A 190 -4.30 -2.38 9.64
N HIS A 191 -3.94 -2.09 10.90
CA HIS A 191 -4.19 -0.79 11.50
C HIS A 191 -2.98 0.11 11.27
N ALA A 192 -3.15 1.11 10.42
CA ALA A 192 -2.10 2.08 10.14
C ALA A 192 -2.31 3.32 11.02
N ARG A 193 -1.20 3.83 11.54
CA ARG A 193 -1.16 5.06 12.35
C ARG A 193 0.04 5.90 11.94
N VAL A 194 -0.22 7.16 11.60
CA VAL A 194 0.81 8.15 11.30
C VAL A 194 0.80 9.23 12.37
N VAL A 195 1.96 9.50 12.95
CA VAL A 195 2.14 10.47 14.03
C VAL A 195 3.01 11.62 13.53
N ASN A 196 2.53 12.85 13.72
CA ASN A 196 3.33 14.05 13.61
C ASN A 196 3.75 14.51 15.02
N PRO A 197 4.97 14.18 15.48
CA PRO A 197 5.42 14.55 16.82
C PRO A 197 5.90 16.01 16.91
N PHE A 198 5.88 16.77 15.80
CA PHE A 198 6.45 18.11 15.71
C PHE A 198 5.40 19.22 15.86
N THR A 199 5.87 20.45 16.05
CA THR A 199 5.04 21.64 16.33
C THR A 199 4.51 22.35 15.09
N ARG A 200 4.66 21.75 13.91
CA ARG A 200 4.14 22.30 12.65
C ARG A 200 3.32 21.22 11.96
N ASP A 201 2.31 21.66 11.24
CA ASP A 201 1.52 20.78 10.38
C ASP A 201 2.41 20.15 9.31
N ALA A 202 2.08 18.92 8.93
CA ALA A 202 2.79 18.16 7.93
C ALA A 202 1.83 17.74 6.80
N PRO A 203 2.28 17.76 5.54
CA PRO A 203 1.57 17.11 4.45
C PRO A 203 1.62 15.59 4.63
N LEU A 204 0.47 14.96 4.59
CA LEU A 204 0.29 13.52 4.71
C LEU A 204 -0.17 12.97 3.36
N TYR A 205 0.63 12.07 2.82
CA TYR A 205 0.33 11.22 1.67
C TYR A 205 0.29 9.78 2.17
N TRP A 206 -0.75 9.02 1.81
CA TRP A 206 -0.80 7.60 2.08
C TRP A 206 -1.50 6.84 0.98
N TRP A 207 -0.87 5.78 0.47
CA TRP A 207 -1.47 4.80 -0.41
C TRP A 207 -0.97 3.38 -0.10
N SER A 208 -1.88 2.46 0.21
CA SER A 208 -1.61 1.02 0.30
C SER A 208 -1.77 0.41 -1.09
N ASN A 209 -0.66 0.02 -1.71
CA ASN A 209 -0.59 -0.52 -3.06
C ASN A 209 -0.52 -2.05 -3.03
N ALA A 210 -1.58 -2.74 -3.45
CA ALA A 210 -1.62 -4.19 -3.55
C ALA A 210 -1.50 -4.64 -5.02
N ALA A 211 -0.40 -5.32 -5.33
CA ALA A 211 -0.23 -5.99 -6.61
C ALA A 211 -1.02 -7.32 -6.61
N VAL A 212 -1.82 -7.54 -7.64
CA VAL A 212 -2.69 -8.72 -7.81
C VAL A 212 -2.51 -9.34 -9.20
N PRO A 213 -2.71 -10.66 -9.36
CA PRO A 213 -2.57 -11.32 -10.66
C PRO A 213 -3.48 -10.69 -11.73
N GLN A 214 -2.94 -10.52 -12.93
CA GLN A 214 -3.68 -9.94 -14.06
C GLN A 214 -3.86 -10.98 -15.17
N GLU A 215 -5.01 -11.65 -15.16
CA GLU A 215 -5.46 -12.49 -16.26
C GLU A 215 -6.37 -11.69 -17.21
N GLU A 216 -6.68 -12.24 -18.39
CA GLU A 216 -7.62 -11.61 -19.34
C GLU A 216 -9.02 -11.42 -18.72
N GLY A 217 -9.42 -12.35 -17.85
CA GLY A 217 -10.68 -12.32 -17.11
C GLY A 217 -10.63 -11.53 -15.80
N THR A 218 -9.47 -11.03 -15.35
CA THR A 218 -9.40 -10.24 -14.12
C THR A 218 -10.20 -8.95 -14.30
N ARG A 219 -11.19 -8.73 -13.43
CA ARG A 219 -12.01 -7.50 -13.37
C ARG A 219 -11.76 -6.76 -12.06
N VAL A 220 -11.51 -5.46 -12.17
CA VAL A 220 -11.35 -4.55 -11.02
C VAL A 220 -12.65 -3.77 -10.79
N LEU A 221 -13.22 -3.92 -9.60
CA LEU A 221 -14.50 -3.33 -9.21
C LEU A 221 -14.32 -2.40 -8.00
N ALA A 222 -15.03 -1.28 -8.01
CA ALA A 222 -15.12 -0.31 -6.93
C ALA A 222 -16.48 0.40 -6.97
N PRO A 223 -16.98 0.98 -5.86
CA PRO A 223 -18.31 1.60 -5.80
C PRO A 223 -18.28 3.02 -6.39
N ALA A 224 -18.05 3.12 -7.70
CA ALA A 224 -17.95 4.40 -8.42
C ALA A 224 -18.51 4.31 -9.83
N GLU A 225 -19.07 5.42 -10.32
CA GLU A 225 -19.56 5.58 -11.70
C GLU A 225 -18.57 6.36 -12.59
N GLU A 226 -17.59 7.02 -11.97
CA GLU A 226 -16.56 7.80 -12.64
C GLU A 226 -15.20 7.57 -11.99
N ALA A 227 -14.13 7.87 -12.74
CA ALA A 227 -12.77 7.86 -12.23
C ALA A 227 -11.97 9.06 -12.76
N TYR A 228 -11.03 9.55 -11.97
CA TYR A 228 -9.95 10.38 -12.49
C TYR A 228 -8.92 9.48 -13.17
N HIS A 229 -8.83 9.56 -14.49
CA HIS A 229 -7.86 8.87 -15.31
C HIS A 229 -6.60 9.73 -15.50
N PHE A 230 -5.43 9.15 -15.22
CA PHE A 230 -4.12 9.75 -15.46
C PHE A 230 -3.29 8.79 -16.32
N SER A 231 -2.77 9.29 -17.44
CA SER A 231 -1.88 8.52 -18.32
C SER A 231 -0.63 9.33 -18.63
N TYR A 232 0.29 8.72 -19.38
CA TYR A 232 1.58 9.34 -19.75
C TYR A 232 1.48 10.63 -20.57
N ASP A 233 0.28 11.09 -20.96
CA ASP A 233 0.09 12.43 -21.52
C ASP A 233 0.10 13.55 -20.47
N GLY A 234 0.26 13.19 -19.18
CA GLY A 234 0.43 14.12 -18.06
C GLY A 234 -0.85 14.84 -17.65
N ARG A 235 -2.01 14.38 -18.11
CA ARG A 235 -3.30 15.04 -17.85
C ARG A 235 -4.22 14.14 -17.04
N LEU A 236 -4.74 14.70 -15.96
CA LEU A 236 -5.80 14.10 -15.15
C LEU A 236 -7.17 14.47 -15.75
N ARG A 237 -8.01 13.47 -16.00
CA ARG A 237 -9.35 13.68 -16.58
C ARG A 237 -10.38 12.87 -15.81
N ARG A 238 -11.57 13.43 -15.61
CA ARG A 238 -12.71 12.66 -15.12
C ARG A 238 -13.36 11.91 -16.29
N ILE A 239 -13.52 10.60 -16.16
CA ILE A 239 -14.08 9.72 -17.19
C ILE A 239 -15.17 8.83 -16.59
N PRO A 240 -16.16 8.40 -17.39
CA PRO A 240 -17.11 7.37 -16.95
C PRO A 240 -16.43 6.02 -16.75
N VAL A 241 -17.01 5.21 -15.87
CA VAL A 241 -16.63 3.81 -15.60
C VAL A 241 -17.86 2.92 -15.80
N PRO A 242 -17.72 1.72 -16.40
CA PRO A 242 -16.45 1.13 -16.83
C PRO A 242 -16.03 1.54 -18.23
N ASP A 243 -16.97 1.99 -19.06
CA ASP A 243 -16.75 2.21 -20.49
C ASP A 243 -16.19 3.59 -20.78
N TRP A 244 -15.00 3.63 -21.38
CA TRP A 244 -14.42 4.86 -21.90
C TRP A 244 -13.71 4.57 -23.21
N ARG A 245 -13.98 5.40 -24.23
CA ARG A 245 -13.51 5.21 -25.61
C ARG A 245 -13.86 3.83 -26.17
N GLU A 246 -15.13 3.44 -26.02
CA GLU A 246 -15.69 2.18 -26.54
C GLU A 246 -15.00 0.92 -25.99
N THR A 247 -14.41 1.02 -24.78
CA THR A 247 -13.74 -0.10 -24.11
C THR A 247 -14.03 -0.10 -22.62
N ASP A 248 -14.36 -1.27 -22.08
CA ASP A 248 -14.48 -1.51 -20.64
C ASP A 248 -13.07 -1.45 -20.00
N GLN A 249 -12.83 -0.41 -19.19
CA GLN A 249 -11.54 -0.16 -18.52
C GLN A 249 -11.36 -0.98 -17.24
N SER A 250 -12.39 -1.70 -16.78
CA SER A 250 -12.34 -2.53 -15.57
C SER A 250 -11.58 -3.84 -15.76
N TYR A 251 -11.23 -4.22 -17.00
CA TYR A 251 -10.45 -5.40 -17.32
C TYR A 251 -9.00 -5.04 -17.69
N PRO A 252 -8.06 -4.98 -16.73
CA PRO A 252 -6.67 -4.62 -16.99
C PRO A 252 -5.96 -5.51 -18.03
N GLY A 253 -6.36 -6.79 -18.15
CA GLY A 253 -5.77 -7.74 -19.08
C GLY A 253 -6.22 -7.61 -20.55
N ARG A 254 -7.26 -6.84 -20.85
CA ARG A 254 -7.90 -6.81 -22.19
C ARG A 254 -7.33 -5.78 -23.16
N GLY A 255 -6.45 -4.88 -22.72
CA GLY A 255 -5.90 -3.90 -23.65
C GLY A 255 -5.42 -2.59 -23.04
N GLY A 256 -4.94 -1.72 -23.92
CA GLY A 256 -4.61 -0.34 -23.62
C GLY A 256 -3.18 -0.12 -23.13
N PRO A 257 -2.74 1.15 -23.07
CA PRO A 257 -1.47 1.53 -22.46
C PRO A 257 -1.56 1.51 -20.92
N ALA A 258 -0.41 1.71 -20.27
CA ALA A 258 -0.40 1.92 -18.83
C ALA A 258 -1.18 3.18 -18.46
N ALA A 259 -1.94 3.09 -17.38
CA ALA A 259 -2.79 4.17 -16.91
C ALA A 259 -3.19 3.94 -15.45
N ASP A 260 -3.44 5.05 -14.77
CA ASP A 260 -4.05 5.10 -13.45
C ASP A 260 -5.53 5.48 -13.56
N PHE A 261 -6.37 4.79 -12.80
CA PHE A 261 -7.79 5.06 -12.64
C PHE A 261 -8.06 5.27 -11.14
N PHE A 262 -8.32 6.50 -10.73
CA PHE A 262 -8.69 6.86 -9.37
C PHE A 262 -10.21 6.97 -9.28
N TYR A 263 -10.90 5.95 -8.80
CA TYR A 263 -12.35 5.91 -8.70
C TYR A 263 -12.89 7.04 -7.80
N ASP A 264 -13.85 7.81 -8.31
CA ASP A 264 -14.48 8.92 -7.59
C ASP A 264 -15.67 8.38 -6.78
N LEU A 265 -15.38 7.91 -5.57
CA LEU A 265 -16.39 7.31 -4.70
C LEU A 265 -17.36 8.37 -4.15
N PRO A 266 -18.68 8.09 -4.10
CA PRO A 266 -19.61 8.91 -3.35
C PRO A 266 -19.19 9.02 -1.87
N ARG A 267 -19.34 10.20 -1.26
CA ARG A 267 -18.86 10.46 0.11
C ARG A 267 -19.42 9.52 1.18
N ALA A 268 -20.64 9.02 0.98
CA ALA A 268 -21.31 8.10 1.90
C ALA A 268 -21.08 6.62 1.57
N ALA A 269 -20.38 6.31 0.47
CA ALA A 269 -20.13 4.93 0.08
C ALA A 269 -19.05 4.31 0.98
N ARG A 270 -19.30 3.08 1.43
CA ARG A 270 -18.28 2.26 2.09
C ARG A 270 -17.10 2.06 1.12
N PRO A 271 -15.86 2.37 1.52
CA PRO A 271 -14.75 2.36 0.58
C PRO A 271 -14.22 0.92 0.42
N TRP A 272 -14.22 0.41 -0.81
CA TRP A 272 -13.68 -0.91 -1.16
C TRP A 272 -13.20 -0.96 -2.61
N ILE A 273 -12.29 -1.89 -2.89
CA ILE A 273 -11.86 -2.27 -4.24
C ILE A 273 -11.57 -3.78 -4.26
N ALA A 274 -11.94 -4.46 -5.33
CA ALA A 274 -11.68 -5.88 -5.49
C ALA A 274 -11.14 -6.18 -6.90
N ALA A 275 -10.25 -7.16 -6.99
CA ALA A 275 -9.79 -7.72 -8.24
C ALA A 275 -10.17 -9.20 -8.28
N LEU A 276 -11.12 -9.56 -9.15
CA LEU A 276 -11.71 -10.89 -9.23
C LEU A 276 -11.38 -11.51 -10.59
N ASP A 277 -11.00 -12.78 -10.59
CA ASP A 277 -10.76 -13.56 -11.81
C ASP A 277 -12.06 -13.94 -12.52
N ALA A 278 -11.94 -14.69 -13.62
CA ALA A 278 -13.07 -15.19 -14.42
C ALA A 278 -14.07 -16.06 -13.63
N ASN A 279 -13.66 -16.59 -12.47
CA ASN A 279 -14.48 -17.42 -11.59
C ASN A 279 -15.09 -16.60 -10.43
N GLY A 280 -14.98 -15.26 -10.46
CA GLY A 280 -15.52 -14.39 -9.43
C GLY A 280 -14.75 -14.43 -8.11
N ALA A 281 -13.49 -14.85 -8.13
CA ALA A 281 -12.67 -15.00 -6.92
C ALA A 281 -11.38 -14.19 -6.98
N GLY A 282 -10.95 -13.65 -5.84
CA GLY A 282 -9.70 -12.86 -5.77
C GLY A 282 -9.58 -12.02 -4.51
N LEU A 283 -8.74 -10.98 -4.56
CA LEU A 283 -8.50 -10.11 -3.41
C LEU A 283 -9.59 -9.04 -3.32
N ALA A 284 -10.20 -8.92 -2.13
CA ALA A 284 -10.92 -7.72 -1.74
C ALA A 284 -10.12 -6.91 -0.71
N GLN A 285 -10.14 -5.59 -0.88
CA GLN A 285 -9.63 -4.63 0.07
C GLN A 285 -10.74 -3.65 0.45
N THR A 286 -10.97 -3.48 1.76
CA THR A 286 -11.89 -2.48 2.31
C THR A 286 -11.22 -1.81 3.51
N SER A 287 -11.69 -0.63 3.89
CA SER A 287 -11.12 0.13 5.00
C SER A 287 -12.18 0.90 5.76
N THR A 288 -11.79 1.44 6.91
CA THR A 288 -12.55 2.51 7.54
C THR A 288 -12.52 3.79 6.70
N ASP A 289 -13.51 4.65 6.95
CA ASP A 289 -13.85 5.86 6.17
C ASP A 289 -12.69 6.80 5.81
N PRO A 290 -11.68 7.03 6.69
CA PRO A 290 -10.63 8.00 6.36
C PRO A 290 -9.81 7.65 5.11
N LEU A 291 -9.69 6.36 4.78
CA LEU A 291 -8.96 5.89 3.61
C LEU A 291 -9.92 5.73 2.42
N ARG A 292 -10.39 6.86 1.87
CA ARG A 292 -11.46 6.91 0.85
C ARG A 292 -11.02 6.57 -0.57
N GLY A 293 -9.77 6.88 -0.94
CA GLY A 293 -9.28 6.77 -2.32
C GLY A 293 -9.23 5.33 -2.78
N ARG A 294 -9.68 5.03 -4.00
CA ARG A 294 -9.55 3.72 -4.63
C ARG A 294 -8.92 3.89 -5.99
N LYS A 295 -7.82 3.17 -6.22
CA LYS A 295 -7.04 3.30 -7.45
C LYS A 295 -6.83 1.93 -8.07
N HIS A 296 -6.99 1.88 -9.38
CA HIS A 296 -6.54 0.80 -10.23
C HIS A 296 -5.41 1.32 -11.12
N PHE A 297 -4.25 0.66 -11.12
CA PHE A 297 -3.19 0.88 -12.09
C PHE A 297 -2.96 -0.39 -12.92
N ARG A 298 -2.86 -0.23 -14.23
CA ARG A 298 -2.44 -1.29 -15.14
C ARG A 298 -1.18 -0.88 -15.88
N TRP A 299 -0.34 -1.86 -16.20
CA TRP A 299 0.75 -1.69 -17.16
C TRP A 299 0.27 -1.63 -18.61
N GLY A 300 -0.93 -2.18 -18.86
CA GLY A 300 -1.47 -2.37 -20.21
C GLY A 300 -0.84 -3.55 -20.95
N THR A 301 -1.29 -3.77 -22.18
CA THR A 301 -0.84 -4.88 -23.04
C THR A 301 -0.01 -4.39 -24.24
N THR A 302 0.65 -3.24 -24.10
CA THR A 302 1.64 -2.77 -25.09
C THR A 302 2.99 -3.45 -24.85
N ASP A 303 3.90 -3.36 -25.82
CA ASP A 303 5.27 -3.89 -25.65
C ASP A 303 5.98 -3.24 -24.44
N ALA A 304 5.77 -1.94 -24.23
CA ALA A 304 6.33 -1.24 -23.07
C ALA A 304 5.81 -1.83 -21.75
N GLY A 305 4.49 -2.05 -21.63
CA GLY A 305 3.88 -2.63 -20.44
C GLY A 305 4.31 -4.08 -20.20
N ARG A 306 4.41 -4.90 -21.27
CA ARG A 306 4.92 -6.28 -21.19
C ARG A 306 6.37 -6.32 -20.75
N ASN A 307 7.24 -5.53 -21.35
CA ASN A 307 8.67 -5.51 -21.02
C ASN A 307 8.91 -5.15 -19.55
N TRP A 308 8.16 -4.20 -19.00
CA TRP A 308 8.22 -3.86 -17.57
C TRP A 308 7.81 -5.03 -16.69
N GLN A 309 6.69 -5.68 -17.00
CA GLN A 309 6.20 -6.84 -16.23
C GLN A 309 7.16 -8.03 -16.33
N ASP A 310 7.68 -8.33 -17.52
CA ASP A 310 8.65 -9.40 -17.75
C ASP A 310 9.96 -9.14 -16.98
N TRP A 311 10.43 -7.89 -16.92
CA TRP A 311 11.60 -7.54 -16.11
C TRP A 311 11.32 -7.77 -14.62
N LEU A 312 10.22 -7.22 -14.11
CA LEU A 312 9.93 -7.20 -12.67
C LEU A 312 9.47 -8.55 -12.12
N SER A 313 8.76 -9.33 -12.92
CA SER A 313 8.02 -10.52 -12.48
C SER A 313 8.37 -11.79 -13.27
N GLY A 314 9.00 -11.64 -14.43
CA GLY A 314 9.32 -12.73 -15.34
C GLY A 314 8.22 -12.95 -16.39
N PRO A 315 8.55 -13.55 -17.54
CA PRO A 315 7.58 -13.84 -18.58
C PRO A 315 6.38 -14.64 -18.03
N GLY A 316 5.18 -14.28 -18.47
CA GLY A 316 3.94 -14.98 -18.09
C GLY A 316 3.44 -14.70 -16.67
N ASN A 317 3.99 -13.69 -15.99
CA ASN A 317 3.55 -13.28 -14.65
C ASN A 317 3.02 -11.82 -14.64
N PRO A 318 2.00 -11.49 -15.46
CA PRO A 318 1.42 -10.15 -15.50
C PRO A 318 0.67 -9.82 -14.21
N TYR A 319 0.64 -8.54 -13.88
CA TYR A 319 -0.05 -8.05 -12.69
C TYR A 319 -0.63 -6.66 -12.88
N THR A 320 -1.60 -6.35 -12.04
CA THR A 320 -2.19 -5.02 -11.91
C THR A 320 -2.12 -4.60 -10.44
N GLU A 321 -2.35 -3.33 -10.16
CA GLU A 321 -2.32 -2.80 -8.81
C GLU A 321 -3.69 -2.25 -8.44
N ILE A 322 -4.24 -2.74 -7.33
CA ILE A 322 -5.39 -2.12 -6.65
C ILE A 322 -4.88 -1.44 -5.39
N GLN A 323 -5.27 -0.19 -5.19
CA GLN A 323 -4.71 0.63 -4.13
C GLN A 323 -5.79 1.39 -3.36
N SER A 324 -5.49 1.69 -2.10
CA SER A 324 -6.35 2.47 -1.22
C SER A 324 -5.60 3.64 -0.59
N GLY A 325 -6.18 4.83 -0.58
CA GLY A 325 -5.49 6.06 -0.20
C GLY A 325 -6.33 7.03 0.61
N LEU A 326 -5.67 8.03 1.24
CA LEU A 326 -6.36 9.05 2.04
C LEU A 326 -7.10 10.08 1.18
N ALA A 327 -6.56 10.41 0.01
CA ALA A 327 -7.12 11.39 -0.92
C ALA A 327 -7.76 10.70 -2.13
N ARG A 328 -8.43 11.47 -3.01
CA ARG A 328 -9.05 10.91 -4.23
C ARG A 328 -7.99 10.38 -5.19
N THR A 329 -6.88 11.09 -5.32
CA THR A 329 -5.77 10.78 -6.24
C THR A 329 -4.43 10.74 -5.49
N GLN A 330 -3.41 10.16 -6.12
CA GLN A 330 -2.03 10.19 -5.59
C GLN A 330 -1.37 11.58 -5.66
N LEU A 331 -2.00 12.55 -6.32
CA LEU A 331 -1.43 13.88 -6.49
C LEU A 331 -1.75 14.83 -5.32
N GLU A 332 -2.67 14.42 -4.45
CA GLU A 332 -3.19 15.19 -3.32
C GLU A 332 -2.44 14.87 -2.01
N HIS A 333 -2.36 15.88 -1.12
CA HIS A 333 -1.88 15.71 0.25
C HIS A 333 -2.92 16.21 1.25
N VAL A 334 -3.23 15.40 2.26
CA VAL A 334 -4.08 15.83 3.38
C VAL A 334 -3.22 16.51 4.46
N ARG A 335 -3.83 17.37 5.27
CA ARG A 335 -3.11 18.06 6.35
C ARG A 335 -3.13 17.22 7.63
N LEU A 336 -1.94 16.93 8.15
CA LEU A 336 -1.76 16.34 9.48
C LEU A 336 -1.29 17.41 10.45
N ALA A 337 -2.16 17.77 11.40
CA ALA A 337 -1.89 18.84 12.36
C ALA A 337 -0.63 18.57 13.21
N ALA A 338 0.00 19.64 13.69
CA ALA A 338 1.06 19.57 14.68
C ALA A 338 0.65 18.72 15.89
N ARG A 339 1.57 17.89 16.41
CA ARG A 339 1.37 17.04 17.61
C ARG A 339 0.12 16.15 17.56
N SER A 340 -0.30 15.74 16.38
CA SER A 340 -1.47 14.90 16.18
C SER A 340 -1.10 13.55 15.58
N SER A 341 -2.08 12.64 15.52
CA SER A 341 -1.96 11.40 14.78
C SER A 341 -3.23 11.14 13.99
N PHE A 342 -3.08 10.42 12.88
CA PHE A 342 -4.17 9.99 12.02
C PHE A 342 -4.07 8.47 11.87
N SER A 343 -5.20 7.77 11.93
CA SER A 343 -5.23 6.30 11.83
C SER A 343 -6.46 5.80 11.12
N TRP A 344 -6.34 4.62 10.53
CA TRP A 344 -7.40 3.89 9.85
C TRP A 344 -7.11 2.40 9.94
N THR A 345 -8.08 1.56 9.59
CA THR A 345 -7.90 0.11 9.51
C THR A 345 -8.30 -0.38 8.14
N GLU A 346 -7.48 -1.26 7.58
CA GLU A 346 -7.67 -1.92 6.30
C GLU A 346 -7.91 -3.41 6.53
N ALA A 347 -8.75 -4.03 5.71
CA ALA A 347 -9.03 -5.44 5.70
C ALA A 347 -8.77 -6.02 4.32
N TYR A 348 -8.03 -7.13 4.27
CA TYR A 348 -7.66 -7.86 3.06
C TYR A 348 -8.10 -9.31 3.19
N GLY A 349 -8.80 -9.85 2.20
CA GLY A 349 -9.25 -11.24 2.25
C GLY A 349 -9.65 -11.80 0.90
N LEU A 350 -9.83 -13.12 0.87
CA LEU A 350 -10.39 -13.81 -0.29
C LEU A 350 -11.87 -13.43 -0.41
N LEU A 351 -12.24 -12.84 -1.54
CA LEU A 351 -13.64 -12.69 -1.92
C LEU A 351 -14.00 -13.79 -2.91
N GLN A 352 -15.15 -14.43 -2.69
CA GLN A 352 -15.79 -15.31 -3.66
C GLN A 352 -17.19 -14.80 -3.94
N ALA A 353 -17.47 -14.57 -5.21
CA ALA A 353 -18.70 -14.02 -5.74
C ALA A 353 -19.13 -14.82 -6.96
N ASP A 354 -20.43 -14.78 -7.26
CA ASP A 354 -20.98 -15.34 -8.51
C ASP A 354 -20.30 -14.73 -9.76
N PRO A 355 -19.63 -15.53 -10.61
CA PRO A 355 -18.93 -15.04 -11.79
C PRO A 355 -19.85 -14.39 -12.83
N GLU A 356 -21.09 -14.86 -12.99
CA GLU A 356 -22.02 -14.28 -13.97
C GLU A 356 -22.37 -12.84 -13.58
N LEU A 357 -22.60 -12.60 -12.28
CA LEU A 357 -22.85 -11.26 -11.76
C LEU A 357 -21.60 -10.39 -11.76
N VAL A 358 -20.43 -10.94 -11.41
CA VAL A 358 -19.14 -10.21 -11.43
C VAL A 358 -18.81 -9.71 -12.83
N HIS A 359 -19.12 -10.49 -13.87
CA HIS A 359 -18.84 -10.15 -15.27
C HIS A 359 -20.03 -9.54 -16.01
N GLY A 360 -21.16 -9.33 -15.33
CA GLY A 360 -22.35 -8.66 -15.84
C GLY A 360 -22.23 -7.14 -15.91
N PRO A 361 -23.36 -6.42 -16.03
CA PRO A 361 -23.40 -4.96 -16.02
C PRO A 361 -22.73 -4.36 -14.79
N TRP A 362 -22.05 -3.22 -14.94
CA TRP A 362 -21.22 -2.62 -13.87
C TRP A 362 -21.98 -2.38 -12.56
N GLN A 363 -23.20 -1.85 -12.64
CA GLN A 363 -24.01 -1.59 -11.46
C GLN A 363 -24.35 -2.90 -10.71
N GLU A 364 -24.83 -3.91 -11.42
CA GLU A 364 -25.16 -5.22 -10.83
C GLU A 364 -23.93 -5.90 -10.22
N ALA A 365 -22.79 -5.83 -10.93
CA ALA A 365 -21.51 -6.38 -10.48
C ALA A 365 -21.02 -5.69 -9.19
N THR A 366 -21.06 -4.36 -9.15
CA THR A 366 -20.61 -3.58 -7.98
C THR A 366 -21.53 -3.74 -6.78
N GLU A 367 -22.85 -3.79 -6.98
CA GLU A 367 -23.82 -4.08 -5.92
C GLU A 367 -23.65 -5.50 -5.36
N HIS A 368 -23.41 -6.48 -6.22
CA HIS A 368 -23.14 -7.85 -5.81
C HIS A 368 -21.85 -7.96 -4.99
N VAL A 369 -20.76 -7.40 -5.49
CA VAL A 369 -19.47 -7.39 -4.78
C VAL A 369 -19.59 -6.65 -3.45
N ALA A 370 -20.32 -5.53 -3.39
CA ALA A 370 -20.57 -4.82 -2.14
C ALA A 370 -21.26 -5.72 -1.08
N ARG A 371 -22.28 -6.50 -1.48
CA ARG A 371 -22.93 -7.48 -0.57
C ARG A 371 -21.96 -8.57 -0.12
N ARG A 372 -21.10 -9.05 -1.00
CA ARG A 372 -20.08 -10.07 -0.66
C ARG A 372 -19.03 -9.51 0.31
N ILE A 373 -18.63 -8.25 0.16
CA ILE A 373 -17.71 -7.57 1.08
C ILE A 373 -18.35 -7.36 2.46
N GLU A 374 -19.64 -6.98 2.50
CA GLU A 374 -20.39 -6.88 3.76
C GLU A 374 -20.45 -8.22 4.49
N HIS A 375 -20.60 -9.34 3.75
CA HIS A 375 -20.54 -10.68 4.33
C HIS A 375 -19.13 -11.09 4.78
N LEU A 376 -18.09 -10.72 4.04
CA LEU A 376 -16.69 -11.04 4.36
C LEU A 376 -16.22 -10.35 5.64
N ILE A 377 -16.57 -9.07 5.78
CA ILE A 377 -16.30 -8.28 6.99
C ILE A 377 -17.36 -7.16 7.10
N PRO A 378 -18.36 -7.30 7.98
CA PRO A 378 -19.38 -6.27 8.16
C PRO A 378 -18.77 -4.91 8.52
N GLU A 379 -19.36 -3.82 8.05
CA GLU A 379 -18.79 -2.48 8.29
C GLU A 379 -18.68 -2.17 9.79
N ALA A 380 -19.69 -2.57 10.56
CA ALA A 380 -19.70 -2.42 12.01
C ALA A 380 -18.55 -3.20 12.69
N GLU A 381 -18.23 -4.40 12.20
CA GLU A 381 -17.12 -5.20 12.72
C GLU A 381 -15.77 -4.58 12.39
N LEU A 382 -15.60 -4.05 11.17
CA LEU A 382 -14.38 -3.32 10.78
C LEU A 382 -14.17 -2.07 11.64
N ARG A 383 -15.24 -1.31 11.91
CA ARG A 383 -15.20 -0.14 12.80
C ARG A 383 -14.85 -0.54 14.24
N ALA A 384 -15.47 -1.59 14.77
CA ALA A 384 -15.13 -2.11 16.10
C ALA A 384 -13.68 -2.62 16.16
N ALA A 385 -13.19 -3.28 15.11
CA ALA A 385 -11.80 -3.72 15.02
C ALA A 385 -10.82 -2.53 15.00
N HIS A 386 -11.19 -1.43 14.34
CA HIS A 386 -10.45 -0.18 14.36
C HIS A 386 -10.34 0.42 15.76
N GLU A 387 -11.45 0.53 16.49
CA GLU A 387 -11.46 1.07 17.85
C GLU A 387 -10.57 0.24 18.79
N ARG A 388 -10.69 -1.09 18.72
CA ARG A 388 -9.82 -2.01 19.49
C ARG A 388 -8.35 -1.85 19.12
N ALA A 389 -8.03 -1.77 17.82
CA ALA A 389 -6.64 -1.60 17.36
C ALA A 389 -6.07 -0.23 17.75
N ALA A 390 -6.88 0.82 17.80
CA ALA A 390 -6.44 2.16 18.21
C ALA A 390 -5.93 2.18 19.65
N LEU A 391 -6.48 1.35 20.55
CA LEU A 391 -5.99 1.17 21.92
C LEU A 391 -4.62 0.48 21.93
N VAL A 392 -4.48 -0.64 21.21
CA VAL A 392 -3.23 -1.40 21.09
C VAL A 392 -2.12 -0.55 20.45
N SER A 393 -2.46 0.32 19.50
CA SER A 393 -1.53 1.18 18.76
C SER A 393 -0.69 2.12 19.62
N ARG A 394 -1.06 2.31 20.89
CA ARG A 394 -0.40 3.18 21.86
C ARG A 394 0.44 2.42 22.90
N ALA A 395 0.26 1.10 23.01
CA ALA A 395 0.99 0.25 23.94
C ALA A 395 2.48 0.15 23.56
N ALA A 396 3.35 -0.07 24.54
CA ALA A 396 4.75 -0.36 24.27
C ALA A 396 4.88 -1.75 23.62
N PRO A 397 5.84 -1.96 22.70
CA PRO A 397 6.12 -3.30 22.23
C PRO A 397 6.70 -4.20 23.33
N GLU A 398 6.35 -5.48 23.28
CA GLU A 398 6.75 -6.49 24.27
C GLU A 398 8.08 -7.15 23.89
N GLU A 399 8.28 -7.36 22.59
CA GLU A 399 9.46 -8.04 22.04
C GLU A 399 9.88 -7.35 20.74
N ARG A 400 11.17 -7.05 20.59
CA ARG A 400 11.71 -6.56 19.31
C ARG A 400 12.00 -7.75 18.41
N LEU A 401 11.36 -7.80 17.24
CA LEU A 401 11.51 -8.87 16.25
C LEU A 401 12.53 -8.53 15.16
N HIS A 402 12.63 -7.24 14.78
CA HIS A 402 13.56 -6.78 13.75
C HIS A 402 13.99 -5.34 13.99
N THR A 403 15.20 -5.00 13.56
CA THR A 403 15.74 -3.64 13.66
C THR A 403 15.75 -3.00 12.28
N GLY A 404 15.03 -1.87 12.15
CA GLY A 404 15.02 -1.03 10.96
C GLY A 404 16.22 -0.10 10.88
N SER A 405 16.03 1.04 10.23
CA SER A 405 17.11 2.01 10.06
C SER A 405 17.46 2.75 11.36
N GLY A 406 18.72 3.18 11.49
CA GLY A 406 19.17 3.94 12.67
C GLY A 406 18.68 5.40 12.73
N TRP A 407 17.96 5.88 11.72
CA TRP A 407 17.68 7.31 11.56
C TRP A 407 16.73 7.87 12.61
N GLY A 408 15.68 7.14 12.96
CA GLY A 408 14.77 7.58 14.04
C GLY A 408 15.50 7.70 15.38
N ALA A 409 16.42 6.78 15.66
CA ALA A 409 17.22 6.80 16.89
C ALA A 409 18.23 7.96 16.89
N LEU A 410 18.83 8.25 15.74
CA LEU A 410 19.73 9.38 15.55
C LEU A 410 19.01 10.73 15.73
N GLU A 411 17.85 10.90 15.10
CA GLU A 411 17.04 12.12 15.25
C GLU A 411 16.57 12.29 16.69
N ARG A 412 16.15 11.22 17.38
CA ARG A 412 15.81 11.27 18.81
C ARG A 412 16.98 11.79 19.65
N ARG A 413 18.22 11.32 19.39
CA ARG A 413 19.43 11.82 20.09
C ARG A 413 19.71 13.29 19.77
N ALA A 414 19.52 13.72 18.52
CA ALA A 414 19.70 15.12 18.11
C ALA A 414 18.66 16.04 18.77
N LEU A 415 17.40 15.61 18.84
CA LEU A 415 16.30 16.32 19.48
C LEU A 415 16.48 16.45 20.99
N ALA A 416 17.02 15.42 21.66
CA ALA A 416 17.33 15.45 23.08
C ALA A 416 18.35 16.56 23.43
N LYS A 417 19.38 16.78 22.59
CA LYS A 417 20.33 17.90 22.75
C LYS A 417 19.65 19.27 22.66
N ARG A 418 18.51 19.35 21.94
CA ARG A 418 17.68 20.55 21.80
C ARG A 418 16.52 20.59 22.80
N ARG A 419 16.52 19.73 23.83
CA ARG A 419 15.44 19.59 24.84
C ARG A 419 14.06 19.29 24.24
N SER A 420 14.00 18.75 23.02
CA SER A 420 12.76 18.30 22.40
C SER A 420 12.50 16.84 22.77
N ARG A 421 11.24 16.53 23.10
CA ARG A 421 10.75 15.17 23.33
C ARG A 421 10.07 14.56 22.10
N ALA A 422 10.13 15.22 20.95
CA ALA A 422 9.66 14.62 19.70
C ALA A 422 10.39 13.29 19.46
N LEU A 423 9.68 12.28 18.98
CA LEU A 423 10.12 10.88 18.86
C LEU A 423 10.31 10.08 20.16
N ASN A 424 10.03 10.65 21.35
CA ASN A 424 9.88 9.85 22.57
C ASN A 424 8.49 9.19 22.62
N LEU A 425 8.23 8.33 21.65
CA LEU A 425 6.95 7.63 21.48
C LEU A 425 7.04 6.23 22.10
N VAL A 426 6.10 5.92 23.00
CA VAL A 426 6.04 4.62 23.69
C VAL A 426 5.84 3.47 22.70
N ALA A 427 4.93 3.67 21.74
CA ALA A 427 4.53 2.62 20.79
C ALA A 427 5.57 2.29 19.71
N THR A 428 6.43 3.26 19.37
CA THR A 428 7.45 3.16 18.32
C THR A 428 8.80 3.59 18.90
N PRO A 429 9.40 2.77 19.80
CA PRO A 429 10.64 3.13 20.44
C PRO A 429 11.80 3.06 19.44
N PHE A 430 12.31 4.22 19.04
CA PHE A 430 13.55 4.33 18.26
C PHE A 430 14.76 4.20 19.19
N GLY A 431 14.93 2.98 19.73
CA GLY A 431 15.89 2.60 20.76
C GLY A 431 17.18 2.03 20.22
#